data_AF-A0A2V5VJG1-F1
#
_entry.id   AF-A0A2V5VJG1-F1
#
_cell.length_a   1.000
_cell.length_b   1.000
_cell.length_c   1.000
_cell.angle_alpha   90.00
_cell.angle_beta   90.00
_cell.angle_gamma   90.00
#
_symmetry.space_group_name_H-M   'P 1'
#
loop_
_entity.id
_entity.type
_entity.pdbx_description
1 polymer ?
#
loop_
_entity_poly.entity_id
_entity_poly.type
_entity_poly.pdbx_seq_one_letter_code
_entity_poly.pdbx_strand_id
1 'polypeptide(L)'
;MESAKRNKNLRGSSVSRQSRRKGSSRIPLRPFVVATFAMTVDGKTTTRNFTPVDFTSREDKQHLFRQRALADAVLIGHTSLKRDNVRLGIPLELQKARGRRGQTPAPIRIIVSNEGKIDNRLNIFQTNIS
;
A
#
# COMPACT_ATOMS: atom_id res chain seq x y z
N MET A 1 25.47 -64.15 31.16
CA MET A 1 24.84 -65.29 30.47
C MET A 1 23.52 -65.53 31.16
N GLU A 2 22.38 -65.26 30.51
CA GLU A 2 21.14 -66.06 30.55
C GLU A 2 20.03 -65.32 29.79
N SER A 3 19.81 -65.81 28.58
CA SER A 3 18.57 -66.00 27.84
C SER A 3 17.44 -64.96 27.88
N ALA A 4 17.24 -64.42 26.68
CA ALA A 4 16.03 -63.84 26.11
C ALA A 4 14.71 -64.54 26.52
N LYS A 5 13.70 -63.72 26.87
CA LYS A 5 12.29 -64.03 26.63
C LYS A 5 11.66 -62.92 25.80
N ARG A 6 11.40 -63.29 24.55
CA ARG A 6 10.63 -62.62 23.52
C ARG A 6 9.18 -62.51 23.97
N ASN A 7 8.59 -61.31 24.01
CA ASN A 7 7.14 -61.16 24.12
C ASN A 7 6.60 -60.32 22.96
N LYS A 8 5.86 -60.98 22.08
CA LYS A 8 5.08 -60.38 20.98
C LYS A 8 3.79 -59.86 21.58
N ASN A 9 3.53 -58.56 21.51
CA ASN A 9 2.18 -58.04 21.57
C ASN A 9 2.01 -56.94 20.52
N LEU A 10 1.42 -57.36 19.40
CA LEU A 10 0.81 -56.49 18.41
C LEU A 10 -0.45 -55.88 19.01
N ARG A 11 -0.47 -54.56 19.20
CA ARG A 11 -1.71 -53.77 19.19
C ARG A 11 -1.46 -52.52 18.35
N GLY A 12 -1.88 -52.60 17.10
CA GLY A 12 -1.96 -51.44 16.22
C GLY A 12 -3.02 -50.49 16.74
N SER A 13 -2.58 -49.45 17.44
CA SER A 13 -3.38 -48.24 17.64
C SER A 13 -3.19 -47.36 16.41
N SER A 14 -4.16 -47.42 15.50
CA SER A 14 -4.30 -46.51 14.36
C SER A 14 -4.55 -45.10 14.89
N VAL A 15 -3.47 -44.38 15.19
CA VAL A 15 -3.52 -42.94 15.42
C VAL A 15 -3.88 -42.31 14.07
N SER A 16 -5.16 -41.96 13.92
CA SER A 16 -5.63 -41.15 12.81
C SER A 16 -4.89 -39.82 12.84
N ARG A 17 -3.83 -39.70 12.03
CA ARG A 17 -3.25 -38.41 11.68
C ARG A 17 -4.32 -37.67 10.85
N GLN A 18 -5.25 -37.02 11.54
CA GLN A 18 -6.03 -35.95 10.96
C GLN A 18 -5.01 -34.88 10.55
N SER A 19 -4.65 -34.94 9.27
CA SER A 19 -3.95 -33.90 8.56
C SER A 19 -4.79 -32.63 8.71
N ARG A 20 -4.43 -31.81 9.71
CA ARG A 20 -4.83 -30.42 9.77
C ARG A 20 -4.26 -29.78 8.51
N ARG A 21 -5.03 -29.81 7.42
CA ARG A 21 -4.87 -28.89 6.31
C ARG A 21 -5.10 -27.50 6.87
N LYS A 22 -4.06 -26.91 7.48
CA LYS A 22 -3.95 -25.46 7.63
C LYS A 22 -4.08 -24.93 6.21
N GLY A 23 -5.27 -24.43 5.87
CA GLY A 23 -5.44 -23.62 4.68
C GLY A 23 -4.42 -22.51 4.79
N SER A 24 -3.38 -22.58 3.96
CA SER A 24 -2.44 -21.49 3.79
C SER A 24 -3.28 -20.31 3.33
N SER A 25 -3.52 -19.35 4.22
CA SER A 25 -3.95 -18.02 3.83
C SER A 25 -2.81 -17.48 2.99
N ARG A 26 -2.88 -17.72 1.68
CA ARG A 26 -1.91 -17.21 0.73
C ARG A 26 -1.97 -15.70 0.83
N ILE A 27 -1.00 -15.11 1.53
CA ILE A 27 -0.74 -13.68 1.44
C ILE A 27 -0.55 -13.44 -0.07
N PRO A 28 -1.36 -12.58 -0.70
CA PRO A 28 -1.20 -12.33 -2.12
C PRO A 28 0.23 -11.83 -2.34
N LEU A 29 0.95 -12.48 -3.26
CA LEU A 29 2.34 -12.14 -3.59
C LEU A 29 2.48 -10.74 -4.20
N ARG A 30 1.36 -10.04 -4.45
CA ARG A 30 1.32 -8.72 -5.07
C ARG A 30 0.49 -7.75 -4.22
N PRO A 31 0.89 -6.47 -4.15
CA PRO A 31 0.08 -5.45 -3.49
C PRO A 31 -1.32 -5.32 -4.12
N PHE A 32 -2.31 -5.00 -3.29
CA PHE A 32 -3.60 -4.53 -3.77
C PHE A 32 -3.47 -3.08 -4.23
N VAL A 33 -3.95 -2.77 -5.43
CA VAL A 33 -3.78 -1.45 -6.05
C VAL A 33 -5.12 -0.80 -6.26
N VAL A 34 -5.24 0.45 -5.80
CA VAL A 34 -6.37 1.34 -6.09
C VAL A 34 -5.85 2.50 -6.93
N ALA A 35 -6.57 2.81 -8.00
CA ALA A 35 -6.32 4.00 -8.81
C ALA A 35 -7.47 4.99 -8.60
N THR A 36 -7.14 6.23 -8.27
CA THR A 36 -8.11 7.31 -8.09
C THR A 36 -7.89 8.35 -9.17
N PHE A 37 -8.95 8.67 -9.92
CA PHE A 37 -8.90 9.64 -11.01
C PHE A 37 -9.88 10.77 -10.73
N ALA A 38 -9.48 11.98 -11.08
CA ALA A 38 -10.39 13.09 -11.33
C ALA A 38 -10.29 13.44 -12.82
N MET A 39 -11.44 13.58 -13.47
CA MET A 39 -11.50 13.84 -14.90
C MET A 39 -12.68 14.74 -15.25
N THR A 40 -12.55 15.43 -16.38
CA THR A 40 -13.66 16.10 -17.05
C THR A 40 -14.66 15.07 -17.61
N VAL A 41 -15.85 15.53 -18.00
CA VAL A 41 -16.91 14.68 -18.57
C VAL A 41 -16.46 13.97 -19.85
N ASP A 42 -15.58 14.59 -20.64
CA ASP A 42 -14.98 14.00 -21.85
C ASP A 42 -13.71 13.17 -21.56
N GLY A 43 -13.44 12.84 -20.28
CA GLY A 43 -12.40 11.91 -19.87
C GLY A 43 -10.99 12.48 -19.83
N LYS A 44 -10.81 13.80 -19.77
CA LYS A 44 -9.48 14.43 -19.66
C LYS A 44 -9.07 14.53 -18.21
N THR A 45 -7.83 14.15 -17.92
CA THR A 45 -7.24 14.18 -16.56
C THR A 45 -6.25 15.33 -16.37
N THR A 46 -5.93 16.07 -17.43
CA THR A 46 -4.96 17.16 -17.43
C THR A 46 -5.34 18.25 -18.44
N THR A 47 -4.75 19.43 -18.30
CA THR A 47 -4.93 20.52 -19.26
C THR A 47 -4.09 20.31 -20.51
N ARG A 48 -4.44 20.98 -21.61
CA ARG A 48 -3.67 20.93 -22.88
C ARG A 48 -2.19 21.29 -22.70
N ASN A 49 -1.91 22.22 -21.78
CA ASN A 49 -0.56 22.73 -21.52
C ASN A 49 0.12 21.99 -20.36
N PHE A 50 -0.49 20.91 -19.84
CA PHE A 50 0.01 20.13 -18.71
C PHE A 50 0.30 20.97 -17.46
N THR A 51 -0.50 22.01 -17.26
CA THR A 51 -0.48 22.82 -16.05
C THR A 51 -1.15 22.07 -14.90
N PRO A 52 -0.84 22.40 -13.64
CA PRO A 52 -1.56 21.88 -12.49
C PRO A 52 -3.07 22.03 -12.68
N VAL A 53 -3.81 20.95 -12.39
CA VAL A 53 -5.26 20.89 -12.57
C VAL A 53 -5.99 21.47 -11.35
N ASP A 54 -7.00 22.31 -11.58
CA ASP A 54 -7.85 22.85 -10.51
C ASP A 54 -9.35 22.70 -10.80
N PHE A 55 -9.73 21.80 -11.70
CA PHE A 55 -11.14 21.49 -11.98
C PHE A 55 -11.79 20.59 -10.90
N THR A 56 -11.08 20.26 -9.82
CA THR A 56 -11.57 19.37 -8.76
C THR A 56 -12.20 20.14 -7.61
N SER A 57 -13.32 19.62 -7.11
CA SER A 57 -14.01 20.21 -5.97
C SER A 57 -13.25 19.99 -4.66
N ARG A 58 -13.68 20.68 -3.60
CA ARG A 58 -13.17 20.44 -2.24
C ARG A 58 -13.49 19.01 -1.79
N GLU A 59 -14.66 18.49 -2.16
CA GLU A 59 -15.16 17.17 -1.84
C GLU A 59 -14.30 16.08 -2.51
N ASP A 60 -13.91 16.31 -3.77
CA ASP A 60 -12.98 15.43 -4.51
C ASP A 60 -11.61 15.37 -3.83
N LYS A 61 -11.06 16.54 -3.45
CA LYS A 61 -9.79 16.63 -2.72
C LYS A 61 -9.87 15.88 -1.38
N GLN A 62 -10.98 15.99 -0.65
CA GLN A 62 -11.19 15.22 0.57
C GLN A 62 -11.31 13.71 0.31
N HIS A 63 -12.00 13.31 -0.76
CA HIS A 63 -12.09 11.90 -1.14
C HIS A 63 -10.70 11.33 -1.42
N LEU A 64 -9.88 12.03 -2.20
CA LEU A 64 -8.49 11.66 -2.47
C LEU A 64 -7.70 11.49 -1.17
N PHE A 65 -7.82 12.42 -0.22
CA PHE A 65 -7.14 12.31 1.08
C PHE A 65 -7.60 11.09 1.88
N ARG A 66 -8.89 10.76 1.87
CA ARG A 66 -9.42 9.56 2.53
C ARG A 66 -8.83 8.28 1.92
N GLN A 67 -8.83 8.16 0.59
CA GLN A 67 -8.22 6.99 -0.09
C GLN A 67 -6.73 6.89 0.24
N ARG A 68 -6.01 8.01 0.16
CA ARG A 68 -4.59 8.10 0.50
C ARG A 68 -4.31 7.65 1.93
N ALA A 69 -5.16 8.04 2.88
CA ALA A 69 -4.99 7.71 4.29
C ALA A 69 -5.23 6.23 4.62
N LEU A 70 -5.94 5.49 3.76
CA LEU A 70 -6.15 4.05 3.91
C LEU A 70 -4.99 3.23 3.34
N ALA A 71 -4.27 3.76 2.34
CA ALA A 71 -3.19 3.05 1.68
C ALA A 71 -1.90 2.98 2.51
N ASP A 72 -1.13 1.91 2.34
CA ASP A 72 0.22 1.80 2.93
C ASP A 72 1.25 2.61 2.13
N ALA A 73 1.04 2.75 0.83
CA ALA A 73 1.88 3.51 -0.07
C ALA A 73 1.07 4.29 -1.12
N VAL A 74 1.66 5.37 -1.62
CA VAL A 74 1.13 6.19 -2.71
C VAL A 74 2.16 6.21 -3.82
N LEU A 75 1.72 5.87 -5.03
CA LEU A 75 2.55 5.82 -6.21
C LEU A 75 2.29 7.05 -7.09
N ILE A 76 3.37 7.65 -7.60
CA ILE A 76 3.30 8.73 -8.58
C ILE A 76 4.36 8.53 -9.67
N GLY A 77 4.01 8.83 -10.92
CA GLY A 77 4.96 8.87 -12.02
C GLY A 77 5.81 10.15 -11.97
N HIS A 78 7.08 10.04 -12.36
CA HIS A 78 8.03 11.16 -12.38
C HIS A 78 7.50 12.39 -13.13
N THR A 79 6.87 12.21 -14.30
CA THR A 79 6.34 13.32 -15.11
C THR A 79 5.26 14.10 -14.37
N SER A 80 4.32 13.41 -13.71
CA SER A 80 3.28 14.05 -12.90
C SER A 80 3.87 14.75 -11.68
N LEU A 81 4.79 14.09 -10.98
CA LEU A 81 5.49 14.68 -9.84
C LEU A 81 6.20 15.99 -10.22
N LYS A 82 6.92 16.01 -11.34
CA LYS A 82 7.66 17.19 -11.82
C LYS A 82 6.71 18.35 -12.18
N ARG A 83 5.60 18.05 -12.85
CA ARG A 83 4.64 19.06 -13.32
C ARG A 83 3.80 19.64 -12.20
N ASP A 84 3.32 18.78 -11.31
CA ASP A 84 2.38 19.17 -10.26
C ASP A 84 3.09 19.58 -8.95
N ASN A 85 4.38 19.29 -8.80
CA ASN A 85 5.21 19.58 -7.63
C ASN A 85 4.52 19.26 -6.29
N VAL A 86 3.93 18.07 -6.21
CA VAL A 86 3.08 17.63 -5.08
C VAL A 86 3.87 17.08 -3.90
N ARG A 87 3.32 17.23 -2.69
CA ARG A 87 3.89 16.66 -1.45
C ARG A 87 3.46 15.22 -1.15
N LEU A 88 2.30 14.83 -1.67
CA LEU A 88 1.59 13.57 -1.35
C LEU A 88 1.27 13.34 0.14
N GLY A 89 1.16 14.41 0.94
CA GLY A 89 0.74 14.34 2.34
C GLY A 89 -0.77 14.09 2.52
N ILE A 90 -1.19 13.90 3.77
CA ILE A 90 -2.60 13.86 4.18
C ILE A 90 -2.85 14.84 5.35
N PRO A 91 -4.07 15.37 5.51
CA PRO A 91 -4.44 16.24 6.63
C PRO A 91 -4.18 15.59 8.00
N LEU A 92 -3.87 16.41 9.01
CA LEU A 92 -3.51 15.96 10.36
C LEU A 92 -4.55 15.01 10.99
N GLU A 93 -5.84 15.28 10.78
CA GLU A 93 -6.91 14.41 11.29
C GLU A 93 -6.83 12.99 10.73
N LEU A 94 -6.45 12.83 9.46
CA LEU A 94 -6.25 11.51 8.86
C LEU A 94 -4.94 10.86 9.30
N GLN A 95 -3.91 11.64 9.63
CA GLN A 95 -2.68 11.12 10.24
C GLN A 95 -2.97 10.54 11.63
N LYS A 96 -3.73 11.25 12.46
CA LYS A 96 -4.19 10.75 13.77
C LYS A 96 -5.01 9.48 13.61
N ALA A 97 -5.92 9.44 12.64
CA ALA A 97 -6.72 8.24 12.36
C ALA A 97 -5.87 7.03 11.94
N ARG A 98 -4.79 7.24 11.17
CA ARG A 98 -3.79 6.20 10.87
C ARG A 98 -3.08 5.71 12.12
N GLY A 99 -2.64 6.62 12.99
CA GLY A 99 -1.99 6.29 14.26
C GLY A 99 -2.87 5.41 15.14
N ARG A 100 -4.19 5.69 15.23
CA ARG A 100 -5.15 4.84 15.97
C ARG A 100 -5.28 3.42 15.40
N ARG A 101 -4.91 3.20 14.14
CA ARG A 101 -4.86 1.88 13.48
C ARG A 101 -3.47 1.22 13.55
N GLY A 102 -2.52 1.83 14.26
CA GLY A 102 -1.13 1.34 14.32
C GLY A 102 -0.32 1.58 13.04
N GLN A 103 -0.78 2.46 12.14
CA GLN A 103 -0.07 2.81 10.90
C GLN A 103 0.82 4.03 11.10
N THR A 104 1.84 4.18 10.23
CA THR A 104 2.66 5.40 10.15
C THR A 104 1.80 6.64 9.88
N PRO A 105 2.17 7.84 10.37
CA PRO A 105 1.39 9.06 10.17
C PRO A 105 1.10 9.41 8.70
N ALA A 106 2.01 9.05 7.79
CA ALA A 106 1.85 9.21 6.35
C ALA A 106 2.15 7.90 5.61
N PRO A 107 1.50 7.64 4.46
CA PRO A 107 1.87 6.54 3.58
C PRO A 107 3.30 6.68 3.03
N ILE A 108 3.89 5.56 2.64
CA ILE A 108 5.15 5.55 1.91
C ILE A 108 4.93 6.20 0.54
N ARG A 109 5.87 7.03 0.09
CA ARG A 109 5.79 7.72 -1.20
C ARG A 109 6.69 7.00 -2.20
N ILE A 110 6.10 6.46 -3.26
CA ILE A 110 6.79 5.70 -4.30
C ILE A 110 6.81 6.56 -5.57
N ILE A 111 8.01 6.87 -6.06
CA ILE A 111 8.21 7.58 -7.31
C ILE A 111 8.62 6.57 -8.37
N VAL A 112 7.86 6.49 -9.46
CA VAL A 112 8.19 5.64 -10.61
C VAL A 112 8.86 6.49 -11.68
N SER A 113 10.09 6.14 -12.02
CA SER A 113 10.89 6.78 -13.06
C SER A 113 11.66 5.70 -13.82
N ASN A 114 11.79 5.87 -15.13
CA ASN A 114 12.62 5.01 -15.99
C ASN A 114 14.11 5.33 -15.83
N GLU A 115 14.48 6.60 -15.59
CA GLU A 115 15.88 7.07 -15.57
C GLU A 115 16.41 7.36 -14.16
N GLY A 116 15.55 7.43 -13.15
CA GLY A 116 15.95 7.78 -11.78
C GLY A 116 16.44 9.23 -11.59
N LYS A 117 16.41 10.07 -12.63
CA LYS A 117 16.74 11.50 -12.56
C LYS A 117 15.58 12.28 -11.94
N ILE A 118 15.62 12.50 -10.63
CA ILE A 118 14.58 13.21 -9.88
C ILE A 118 15.22 14.39 -9.16
N ASP A 119 14.66 15.59 -9.33
CA ASP A 119 15.12 16.79 -8.64
C ASP A 119 14.81 16.71 -7.14
N ASN A 120 15.86 16.76 -6.30
CA ASN A 120 15.74 16.68 -4.85
C ASN A 120 15.09 17.92 -4.20
N ARG A 121 14.91 19.00 -4.97
CA ARG A 121 14.25 20.25 -4.52
C ARG A 121 12.73 20.17 -4.56
N LEU A 122 12.17 19.13 -5.20
CA LEU A 122 10.72 18.93 -5.29
C LEU A 122 10.08 18.83 -3.91
N ASN A 123 8.86 19.35 -3.79
CA ASN A 123 8.13 19.43 -2.53
C ASN A 123 7.91 18.07 -1.86
N ILE A 124 7.91 16.97 -2.62
CA ILE A 124 7.80 15.62 -2.09
C ILE A 124 8.95 15.25 -1.14
N PHE A 125 10.13 15.84 -1.29
CA PHE A 125 11.27 15.58 -0.40
C PHE A 125 11.31 16.48 0.83
N GLN A 126 10.48 17.52 0.85
CA GLN A 126 10.40 18.44 1.97
C GLN A 126 9.48 17.85 3.05
N THR A 127 10.03 17.67 4.25
CA THR A 127 9.31 17.21 5.45
C THR A 127 8.84 18.36 6.34
N ASN A 128 9.50 19.51 6.25
CA ASN A 128 9.20 20.70 7.03
C ASN A 128 8.32 21.64 6.21
N ILE A 129 7.16 21.99 6.78
CA ILE A 129 6.40 23.15 6.35
C ILE A 129 7.05 24.32 7.10
N SER A 130 7.71 25.23 6.38
CA SER A 130 7.83 26.62 6.82
C SER A 130 6.57 27.37 6.39
#